data_AF-A0A2A5BYU1-F1
#
_entry.id   AF-A0A2A5BYU1-F1
#
_cell.length_a   1.000
_cell.length_b   1.000
_cell.length_c   1.000
_cell.angle_alpha   90.00
_cell.angle_beta   90.00
_cell.angle_gamma   90.00
#
_symmetry.space_group_name_H-M   'P 1'
#
loop_
_entity.id
_entity.type
_entity.pdbx_description
1 polymer ?
#
loop_
_entity_poly.entity_id
_entity_poly.type
_entity_poly.pdbx_seq_one_letter_code
_entity_poly.pdbx_strand_id
1 'polypeptide(L)'
;MSTVVNYFWGKGTTTPISVNEQVVLVAYEALEEANSCSDSMDLVPRPAYGALNIKYAIKQLVEIGKRISFGDTSIYNSCKGIVGVRYKSKIMMALMGV
;
A
#
# COMPACT_ATOMS: atom_id res chain seq x y z
N MET A 1 4.85 -8.90 -0.33
CA MET A 1 3.77 -8.30 0.47
C MET A 1 4.30 -7.47 1.62
N SER A 2 5.16 -8.00 2.50
CA SER A 2 5.81 -7.20 3.56
C SER A 2 6.56 -5.97 3.05
N THR A 3 7.09 -6.00 1.83
CA THR A 3 7.73 -4.86 1.16
C THR A 3 6.84 -3.62 1.09
N VAL A 4 5.55 -3.76 0.77
CA VAL A 4 4.64 -2.61 0.64
C VAL A 4 4.36 -2.00 2.02
N VAL A 5 4.12 -2.84 3.03
CA VAL A 5 3.93 -2.36 4.41
C VAL A 5 5.20 -1.66 4.90
N ASN A 6 6.36 -2.28 4.72
CA ASN A 6 7.63 -1.69 5.13
C ASN A 6 8.01 -0.45 4.31
N TYR A 7 7.48 -0.30 3.09
CA TYR A 7 7.64 0.90 2.30
C TYR A 7 6.99 2.10 3.00
N PHE A 8 5.74 1.99 3.47
CA PHE A 8 5.04 3.08 4.14
C PHE A 8 5.53 3.35 5.57
N TRP A 9 5.71 2.30 6.38
CA TRP A 9 5.87 2.44 7.83
C TRP A 9 7.29 2.13 8.32
N GLY A 10 8.20 1.82 7.42
CA GLY A 10 9.62 1.59 7.72
C GLY A 10 9.98 0.12 7.82
N LYS A 11 11.28 -0.14 7.66
CA LYS A 11 11.85 -1.50 7.71
C LYS A 11 11.58 -2.14 9.07
N GLY A 12 11.03 -3.35 9.05
CA GLY A 12 10.72 -4.11 10.26
C GLY A 12 9.30 -3.94 10.80
N THR A 13 8.46 -3.12 10.17
CA THR A 13 7.03 -3.00 10.54
C THR A 13 6.31 -4.33 10.42
N THR A 14 6.63 -5.13 9.39
CA THR A 14 6.07 -6.46 9.23
C THR A 14 7.06 -7.43 8.61
N THR A 15 6.84 -8.71 8.88
CA THR A 15 7.50 -9.86 8.26
C THR A 15 6.53 -10.59 7.32
N PRO A 16 6.99 -11.45 6.40
CA PRO A 16 6.08 -12.23 5.56
C PRO A 16 5.07 -13.08 6.35
N ILE A 17 5.45 -13.56 7.54
CA ILE A 17 4.62 -14.43 8.39
C ILE A 17 3.50 -13.66 9.09
N SER A 18 3.72 -12.38 9.41
CA SER A 18 2.74 -11.53 10.10
C SER A 18 1.70 -10.88 9.16
N VAL A 19 1.71 -11.22 7.87
CA VAL A 19 0.74 -10.70 6.91
C VAL A 19 -0.49 -11.61 6.86
N ASN A 20 -1.63 -11.09 7.31
CA ASN A 20 -2.94 -11.72 7.18
C ASN A 20 -3.82 -10.95 6.16
N GLU A 21 -5.04 -11.43 5.91
CA GLU A 21 -5.99 -10.81 4.98
C GLU A 21 -6.31 -9.33 5.28
N GLN A 22 -6.45 -8.96 6.55
CA GLN A 22 -6.69 -7.57 6.95
C GLN A 22 -5.50 -6.68 6.63
N VAL A 23 -4.28 -7.17 6.88
CA VAL A 23 -3.04 -6.46 6.52
C VAL A 23 -2.97 -6.22 5.02
N VAL A 24 -3.41 -7.19 4.20
CA VAL A 24 -3.48 -7.04 2.74
C VAL A 24 -4.45 -5.94 2.34
N LEU A 25 -5.66 -5.94 2.88
CA LEU A 25 -6.67 -4.94 2.53
C LEU A 25 -6.23 -3.53 2.92
N VAL A 26 -5.75 -3.35 4.14
CA VAL A 26 -5.27 -2.05 4.64
C VAL A 26 -4.08 -1.56 3.83
N ALA A 27 -3.13 -2.44 3.51
CA ALA A 27 -1.97 -2.07 2.69
C ALA A 27 -2.38 -1.72 1.25
N TYR A 28 -3.37 -2.41 0.68
CA TYR A 28 -3.90 -2.13 -0.64
C TYR A 28 -4.59 -0.77 -0.68
N GLU A 29 -5.48 -0.47 0.27
CA GLU A 29 -6.16 0.83 0.36
C GLU A 29 -5.17 1.99 0.49
N ALA A 30 -4.19 1.86 1.38
CA ALA A 30 -3.14 2.86 1.53
C ALA A 30 -2.36 3.05 0.22
N LEU A 31 -2.02 1.96 -0.45
CA LEU A 31 -1.30 2.03 -1.71
C LEU A 31 -2.13 2.68 -2.83
N GLU A 32 -3.41 2.35 -2.93
CA GLU A 32 -4.32 2.96 -3.90
C GLU A 32 -4.45 4.47 -3.65
N GLU A 33 -4.60 4.89 -2.40
CA GLU A 33 -4.71 6.31 -2.07
C GLU A 33 -3.41 7.07 -2.38
N ALA A 34 -2.25 6.46 -2.11
CA ALA A 34 -0.95 7.06 -2.40
C ALA A 34 -0.70 7.21 -3.92
N ASN A 35 -1.11 6.20 -4.71
CA ASN A 35 -1.10 6.30 -6.17
C ASN A 35 -2.06 7.40 -6.64
N SER A 36 -3.30 7.40 -6.17
CA SER A 36 -4.28 8.43 -6.55
C SER A 36 -3.81 9.85 -6.23
N CYS A 37 -3.12 10.05 -5.11
CA CYS A 37 -2.51 11.34 -4.77
C CYS A 37 -1.39 11.69 -5.75
N SER A 38 -0.53 10.74 -6.11
CA SER A 38 0.61 10.98 -7.01
C SER A 38 0.15 11.19 -8.45
N ASP A 39 -0.78 10.38 -8.95
CA ASP A 39 -1.42 10.53 -10.26
C ASP A 39 -2.11 11.90 -10.39
N SER A 40 -2.73 12.39 -9.31
CA SER A 40 -3.32 13.72 -9.28
C SER A 40 -2.27 14.84 -9.35
N MET A 41 -1.06 14.61 -8.83
CA MET A 41 0.06 15.54 -8.99
C MET A 41 0.62 15.52 -10.43
N ASP A 42 0.54 14.37 -11.10
CA ASP A 42 0.97 14.20 -12.49
C ASP A 42 -0.14 14.52 -13.52
N LEU A 43 -1.33 14.92 -13.06
CA LEU A 43 -2.52 15.22 -13.88
C LEU A 43 -2.99 14.04 -14.75
N VAL A 44 -2.76 12.80 -14.28
CA VAL A 44 -3.13 11.59 -14.99
C VAL A 44 -4.61 11.25 -14.73
N PRO A 45 -5.43 11.04 -15.78
CA PRO A 45 -6.84 10.67 -15.60
C PRO A 45 -6.97 9.30 -14.93
N ARG A 46 -7.79 9.24 -13.87
CA ARG A 46 -7.95 8.04 -13.04
C ARG A 46 -8.71 6.95 -13.79
N PRO A 47 -8.18 5.71 -13.87
CA PRO A 47 -8.96 4.55 -14.29
C PRO A 47 -10.02 4.22 -13.24
N ALA A 48 -11.26 3.96 -13.66
CA ALA A 48 -12.29 3.43 -12.78
C ALA A 48 -11.98 1.96 -12.47
N TYR A 49 -11.26 1.69 -11.38
CA TYR A 49 -10.99 0.32 -10.95
C TYR A 49 -12.26 -0.30 -10.36
N GLY A 50 -12.63 -1.48 -10.87
CA GLY A 50 -13.81 -2.24 -10.45
C GLY A 50 -13.62 -2.96 -9.11
N ALA A 51 -14.74 -3.50 -8.60
CA ALA A 51 -14.92 -4.05 -7.25
C ALA A 51 -13.70 -4.77 -6.63
N LEU A 52 -13.39 -4.36 -5.39
CA LEU A 52 -12.39 -4.94 -4.50
C LEU A 52 -12.62 -6.46 -4.32
N ASN A 53 -11.77 -7.27 -4.95
CA ASN A 53 -11.60 -8.67 -4.62
C ASN A 53 -10.23 -8.85 -3.94
N ILE A 54 -10.17 -9.60 -2.83
CA ILE A 54 -8.90 -9.83 -2.11
C ILE A 54 -7.81 -10.44 -3.01
N LYS A 55 -8.17 -11.32 -3.96
CA LYS A 55 -7.23 -11.85 -4.96
C LYS A 55 -6.64 -10.75 -5.83
N TYR A 56 -7.45 -9.77 -6.21
CA TYR A 56 -7.01 -8.62 -6.96
C TYR A 56 -6.07 -7.73 -6.12
N ALA A 57 -6.44 -7.45 -4.86
CA ALA A 57 -5.59 -6.70 -3.95
C ALA A 57 -4.21 -7.34 -3.75
N ILE A 58 -4.16 -8.67 -3.56
CA ILE A 58 -2.90 -9.42 -3.46
C ILE A 58 -2.08 -9.26 -4.75
N LYS A 59 -2.70 -9.45 -5.92
CA LYS A 59 -2.02 -9.33 -7.21
C LYS A 59 -1.38 -7.94 -7.37
N GLN A 60 -2.14 -6.88 -7.14
CA GLN A 60 -1.65 -5.50 -7.24
C GLN A 60 -0.50 -5.24 -6.25
N LEU A 61 -0.63 -5.70 -5.01
CA LEU A 61 0.43 -5.55 -4.00
C LEU A 61 1.72 -6.30 -4.35
N VAL A 62 1.63 -7.46 -5.00
CA VAL A 62 2.81 -8.21 -5.45
C VAL A 62 3.52 -7.48 -6.58
N GLU A 63 2.78 -7.02 -7.60
CA GLU A 63 3.35 -6.28 -8.72
C GLU A 63 4.03 -4.99 -8.25
N ILE A 64 3.34 -4.21 -7.41
CA ILE A 64 3.88 -2.95 -6.91
C ILE A 64 5.03 -3.20 -5.92
N GLY A 65 4.92 -4.23 -5.07
CA GLY A 65 6.00 -4.63 -4.18
C GLY A 65 7.30 -4.96 -4.93
N LYS A 66 7.21 -5.58 -6.12
CA LYS A 66 8.37 -5.76 -7.00
C LYS A 66 8.91 -4.42 -7.49
N ARG A 67 8.06 -3.53 -8.03
CA ARG A 67 8.51 -2.22 -8.52
C ARG A 67 9.22 -1.41 -7.43
N ILE A 68 8.63 -1.33 -6.23
CA ILE A 68 9.25 -0.68 -5.06
C ILE A 68 10.62 -1.28 -4.75
N SER A 69 10.77 -2.61 -4.79
CA SER A 69 12.06 -3.25 -4.56
C SER A 69 13.13 -2.92 -5.60
N PHE A 70 12.72 -2.55 -6.82
CA PHE A 70 13.60 -2.06 -7.89
C PHE A 70 13.79 -0.53 -7.88
N GLY A 71 13.30 0.18 -6.85
CA GLY A 71 13.51 1.61 -6.69
C GLY A 71 12.45 2.50 -7.35
N ASP A 72 11.20 2.02 -7.49
CA ASP A 72 10.08 2.79 -8.04
C ASP A 72 9.87 4.14 -7.31
N THR A 73 9.84 5.21 -8.10
CA THR A 73 9.63 6.60 -7.64
C THR A 73 8.28 7.17 -8.06
N SER A 74 7.38 6.36 -8.64
CA SER A 74 6.05 6.80 -9.11
C SER A 74 5.13 7.30 -7.98
N ILE A 75 5.36 6.85 -6.75
CA ILE A 75 4.66 7.38 -5.57
C ILE A 75 5.51 8.47 -4.93
N TYR A 76 5.00 9.71 -4.94
CA TYR A 76 5.69 10.84 -4.33
C TYR A 76 5.80 10.66 -2.81
N ASN A 77 6.95 11.07 -2.25
CA ASN A 77 7.22 10.96 -0.81
C ASN A 77 6.20 11.73 0.06
N SER A 78 5.65 12.84 -0.44
CA SER A 78 4.58 13.60 0.22
C SER A 78 3.30 12.77 0.36
N CYS A 79 2.83 12.18 -0.76
CA CYS A 79 1.67 11.30 -0.79
C CYS A 79 1.88 10.06 0.09
N LYS A 80 3.03 9.41 -0.04
CA LYS A 80 3.45 8.30 0.83
C LYS A 80 3.39 8.67 2.31
N GLY A 81 3.95 9.83 2.68
CA GLY A 81 4.03 10.28 4.06
C GLY A 81 2.66 10.54 4.68
N ILE A 82 1.80 11.29 3.97
CA ILE A 82 0.45 11.62 4.44
C ILE A 82 -0.40 10.36 4.60
N VAL A 83 -0.40 9.49 3.59
CA VAL A 83 -1.17 8.24 3.63
C VAL A 83 -0.64 7.30 4.72
N GLY A 84 0.69 7.19 4.84
CA GLY A 84 1.33 6.40 5.90
C GLY A 84 0.88 6.83 7.30
N VAL A 85 0.76 8.13 7.56
CA VAL A 85 0.22 8.65 8.82
C VAL A 85 -1.26 8.30 8.97
N ARG A 86 -2.09 8.53 7.94
CA ARG A 86 -3.53 8.29 7.99
C ARG A 86 -3.88 6.83 8.28
N TYR A 87 -3.13 5.90 7.70
CA TYR A 87 -3.39 4.46 7.82
C TYR A 87 -2.64 3.77 8.96
N LYS A 88 -1.79 4.50 9.71
CA LYS A 88 -0.93 3.93 10.76
C LYS A 88 -1.71 3.12 11.80
N SER A 89 -2.81 3.65 12.32
CA SER A 89 -3.59 2.92 13.33
C SER A 89 -4.25 1.67 12.75
N LYS A 90 -4.80 1.77 11.53
CA LYS A 90 -5.45 0.63 10.85
C LYS A 90 -4.47 -0.51 10.60
N ILE A 91 -3.26 -0.22 10.11
CA ILE A 91 -2.29 -1.27 9.81
C ILE A 91 -1.79 -1.95 11.09
N MET A 92 -1.63 -1.20 12.18
CA MET A 92 -1.20 -1.75 13.46
C MET A 92 -2.27 -2.67 14.06
N MET A 93 -3.55 -2.27 13.99
CA MET A 93 -4.67 -3.14 14.40
C MET A 93 -4.72 -4.43 13.56
N ALA A 94 -4.63 -4.31 12.23
CA ALA A 94 -4.60 -5.46 11.34
C ALA A 94 -3.43 -6.42 11.63
N LEU A 95 -2.24 -5.89 11.95
CA LEU A 95 -1.07 -6.68 12.36
C LEU A 95 -1.26 -7.39 13.71
N MET A 96 -2.06 -6.81 14.61
CA MET A 96 -2.48 -7.45 15.87
C MET A 96 -3.61 -8.48 15.65
N GLY A 97 -4.16 -8.57 14.44
CA GLY A 97 -5.28 -9.47 14.13
C GLY A 97 -6.63 -8.95 14.63
N VAL A 98 -6.76 -7.63 14.80
CA VAL A 98 -7.97 -6.95 15.30
C VAL A 98 -8.51 -5.97 14.26
#